data_AF-A0A1B6K610-F1
#
_entry.id   AF-A0A1B6K610-F1
#
_cell.length_a   1.000
_cell.length_b   1.000
_cell.length_c   1.000
_cell.angle_alpha   90.00
_cell.angle_beta   90.00
_cell.angle_gamma   90.00
#
_symmetry.space_group_name_H-M   'P 1'
#
loop_
_entity.id
_entity.type
_entity.pdbx_description
1 polymer ?
#
loop_
_entity_poly.entity_id
_entity_poly.type
_entity_poly.pdbx_seq_one_letter_code
_entity_poly.pdbx_strand_id
1 'polypeptide(L)'
;SGSAVKCRLDWHQTSSAVFVSIFAKKYDPDRSSVQISPVRLKVCLMFPEQNGTYEHDIELRGVIKVEESSVQMLPTKVEIKLKKSSGASWSNLDIPRSSSKPAAEPEKAEPVQKDITLEERVDAVDLSDL
;
A
#
# COMPACT_ATOMS: atom_id res chain seq x y z
N SER A 1 0.40 -21.56 15.72
CA SER A 1 0.81 -20.45 14.83
C SER A 1 1.01 -21.03 13.45
N GLY A 2 0.49 -20.40 12.39
CA GLY A 2 0.67 -20.88 11.01
C GLY A 2 2.09 -20.66 10.50
N SER A 3 2.52 -21.44 9.51
CA SER A 3 3.84 -21.29 8.89
C SER A 3 3.83 -20.22 7.77
N ALA A 4 4.93 -19.49 7.59
CA ALA A 4 5.05 -18.55 6.47
C ALA A 4 5.40 -19.31 5.18
N VAL A 5 4.51 -19.29 4.20
CA VAL A 5 4.69 -19.93 2.89
C VAL A 5 5.43 -18.98 1.96
N LYS A 6 6.45 -19.48 1.24
CA LYS A 6 7.13 -18.70 0.20
C LYS A 6 6.45 -18.93 -1.15
N CYS A 7 5.95 -17.87 -1.78
CA CYS A 7 5.48 -17.90 -3.15
C CYS A 7 6.41 -17.09 -4.06
N ARG A 8 6.53 -17.50 -5.32
CA ARG A 8 7.19 -16.69 -6.35
C ARG A 8 6.22 -15.60 -6.80
N LEU A 9 6.69 -14.36 -6.79
CA LEU A 9 6.02 -13.23 -7.41
C LEU A 9 6.77 -12.83 -8.67
N ASP A 10 6.02 -12.59 -9.74
CA ASP A 10 6.51 -12.08 -11.01
C ASP A 10 5.66 -10.87 -11.39
N TRP A 11 6.26 -9.91 -12.11
CA TRP A 11 5.51 -8.76 -12.58
C TRP A 11 6.05 -8.26 -13.91
N HIS A 12 5.15 -7.71 -14.70
CA HIS A 12 5.47 -7.02 -15.95
C HIS A 12 4.52 -5.84 -16.14
N GLN A 13 4.80 -4.99 -17.13
CA GLN A 13 3.97 -3.83 -17.39
C GLN A 13 3.79 -3.58 -18.89
N THR A 14 2.74 -2.84 -19.19
CA THR A 14 2.54 -2.17 -20.47
C THR A 14 2.56 -0.65 -20.24
N SER A 15 2.32 0.12 -21.30
CA SER A 15 2.21 1.58 -21.20
C SER A 15 1.12 2.04 -20.23
N SER A 16 0.06 1.24 -20.01
CA SER A 16 -1.11 1.66 -19.24
C SER A 16 -1.48 0.76 -18.05
N ALA A 17 -0.84 -0.39 -17.88
CA ALA A 17 -1.15 -1.32 -16.80
C ALA A 17 0.10 -2.03 -16.28
N VAL A 18 0.03 -2.47 -15.02
CA VAL A 18 0.99 -3.37 -14.39
C VAL A 18 0.28 -4.69 -14.11
N PHE A 19 0.96 -5.80 -14.34
CA PHE A 19 0.45 -7.14 -14.13
C PHE A 19 1.34 -7.83 -13.10
N VAL A 20 0.73 -8.33 -12.03
CA VAL A 20 1.41 -9.06 -10.96
C VAL A 20 0.86 -10.48 -10.95
N SER A 21 1.77 -11.45 -10.96
CA SER A 21 1.48 -12.88 -10.93
C SER A 21 2.11 -13.51 -9.71
N ILE A 22 1.29 -14.09 -8.83
CA ILE A 22 1.76 -14.79 -7.63
C ILE A 22 1.51 -16.28 -7.84
N PHE A 23 2.58 -17.05 -7.98
CA PHE A 23 2.51 -18.49 -8.22
C PHE A 23 2.26 -19.21 -6.90
N ALA A 24 1.01 -19.62 -6.71
CA ALA A 24 0.49 -20.24 -5.50
C ALA A 24 -0.42 -21.39 -5.91
N LYS A 25 -0.06 -22.61 -5.51
CA LYS A 25 -0.89 -23.82 -5.70
C LYS A 25 -1.53 -24.19 -4.37
N LYS A 26 -2.78 -24.68 -4.42
CA LYS A 26 -3.51 -25.18 -3.24
C LYS A 26 -3.72 -24.13 -2.13
N TYR A 27 -3.78 -22.85 -2.50
CA TYR A 27 -4.31 -21.85 -1.60
C TYR A 27 -5.84 -21.91 -1.62
N ASP A 28 -6.46 -21.44 -0.55
CA ASP A 28 -7.91 -21.37 -0.37
C ASP A 28 -8.40 -19.97 -0.75
N PRO A 29 -9.08 -19.77 -1.89
CA PRO A 29 -9.49 -18.45 -2.35
C PRO A 29 -10.53 -17.80 -1.42
N ASP A 30 -11.41 -18.57 -0.79
CA ASP A 30 -12.46 -18.06 0.11
C ASP A 30 -11.87 -17.50 1.42
N ARG A 31 -10.74 -18.06 1.85
CA ARG A 31 -10.01 -17.59 3.04
C ARG A 31 -8.86 -16.63 2.71
N SER A 32 -8.60 -16.41 1.42
CA SER A 32 -7.55 -15.50 0.95
C SER A 32 -8.13 -14.14 0.62
N SER A 33 -7.28 -13.11 0.59
CA SER A 33 -7.69 -11.75 0.26
C SER A 33 -6.63 -11.01 -0.54
N VAL A 34 -7.12 -10.12 -1.42
CA VAL A 34 -6.31 -9.16 -2.16
C VAL A 34 -6.94 -7.79 -1.96
N GLN A 35 -6.18 -6.87 -1.39
CA GLN A 35 -6.61 -5.49 -1.16
C GLN A 35 -5.79 -4.57 -2.06
N ILE A 36 -6.50 -3.79 -2.87
CA ILE A 36 -5.92 -2.84 -3.81
C ILE A 36 -6.28 -1.43 -3.33
N SER A 37 -5.27 -0.57 -3.26
CA SER A 37 -5.39 0.85 -2.96
C SER A 37 -4.62 1.65 -4.02
N PRO A 38 -4.86 2.98 -4.15
CA PRO A 38 -4.24 3.78 -5.20
C PRO A 38 -2.71 3.68 -5.27
N VAL A 39 -2.03 3.39 -4.16
CA VAL A 39 -0.56 3.28 -4.10
C VAL A 39 -0.08 2.02 -3.37
N ARG A 40 -0.95 1.06 -3.10
CA ARG A 40 -0.59 -0.12 -2.28
C ARG A 40 -1.32 -1.36 -2.74
N LEU A 41 -0.61 -2.48 -2.79
CA LEU A 41 -1.14 -3.81 -3.04
C LEU A 41 -0.82 -4.70 -1.85
N LYS A 42 -1.86 -5.24 -1.20
CA LYS A 42 -1.73 -6.20 -0.12
C LYS A 42 -2.36 -7.53 -0.51
N VAL A 43 -1.61 -8.61 -0.32
CA VAL A 43 -2.03 -9.96 -0.65
C VAL A 43 -1.85 -10.84 0.57
N CYS A 44 -2.89 -11.59 0.93
CA CYS A 44 -2.84 -12.62 1.97
C CYS A 44 -3.45 -13.90 1.41
N LEU A 45 -2.63 -14.93 1.20
CA LEU A 45 -3.08 -16.24 0.72
C LEU A 45 -3.00 -17.27 1.84
N MET A 46 -4.09 -17.99 2.07
CA MET A 46 -4.18 -19.05 3.07
C MET A 46 -3.93 -20.42 2.42
N PHE A 47 -3.02 -21.21 3.00
CA PHE A 47 -2.70 -22.57 2.56
C PHE A 47 -3.15 -23.57 3.63
N PRO A 48 -4.39 -24.09 3.57
CA PRO A 48 -4.93 -24.97 4.60
C PRO A 48 -4.10 -26.25 4.78
N GLU A 49 -3.64 -26.86 3.68
CA GLU A 49 -2.82 -28.08 3.73
C GLU A 49 -1.47 -27.88 4.42
N GLN A 50 -0.89 -26.67 4.34
CA GLN A 50 0.40 -26.35 4.95
C GLN A 50 0.25 -25.67 6.31
N ASN A 51 -1.00 -25.47 6.76
CA ASN A 51 -1.35 -24.64 7.91
C ASN A 51 -0.53 -23.33 7.91
N GLY A 52 -0.52 -22.64 6.76
CA GLY A 52 0.39 -21.53 6.52
C GLY A 52 -0.20 -20.40 5.69
N THR A 53 0.49 -19.28 5.67
CA THR A 53 0.05 -18.04 4.99
C THR A 53 1.16 -17.47 4.15
N TYR A 54 0.79 -16.89 3.01
CA TYR A 54 1.67 -16.01 2.24
C TYR A 54 1.12 -14.59 2.35
N GLU A 55 1.92 -13.69 2.94
CA GLU A 55 1.58 -12.29 3.06
C GLU A 55 2.59 -11.46 2.26
N HIS A 56 2.05 -10.56 1.43
CA HIS A 56 2.87 -9.65 0.65
C HIS A 56 2.23 -8.27 0.63
N ASP A 57 3.04 -7.27 0.92
CA ASP A 57 2.59 -5.89 1.08
C ASP A 57 3.55 -5.00 0.32
N ILE A 58 3.05 -4.44 -0.78
CA ILE A 58 3.84 -3.66 -1.72
C ILE A 58 3.29 -2.24 -1.76
N GLU A 59 4.14 -1.27 -1.46
CA GLU A 59 3.89 0.11 -1.84
C GLU A 59 4.27 0.32 -3.30
N LEU A 60 3.27 0.61 -4.13
CA LEU A 60 3.41 0.69 -5.57
C LEU A 60 4.20 1.93 -5.98
N ARG A 61 5.04 1.80 -7.02
CA ARG A 61 5.85 2.90 -7.56
C ARG A 61 5.04 4.08 -8.09
N GLY A 62 3.78 3.86 -8.47
CA GLY A 62 2.91 4.91 -8.99
C GLY A 62 1.45 4.69 -8.62
N VAL A 63 0.66 5.72 -8.89
CA VAL A 63 -0.78 5.71 -8.60
C VAL A 63 -1.53 4.85 -9.62
N ILE A 64 -2.43 4.02 -9.13
CA ILE A 64 -3.31 3.15 -9.92
C ILE A 64 -4.78 3.54 -9.73
N LYS A 65 -5.61 3.24 -10.73
CA LYS A 65 -7.06 3.39 -10.66
C LYS A 65 -7.67 2.09 -10.18
N VAL A 66 -8.14 2.07 -8.95
CA VAL A 66 -8.62 0.85 -8.28
C VAL A 66 -9.84 0.27 -9.00
N GLU A 67 -10.75 1.14 -9.45
CA GLU A 67 -11.98 0.74 -10.15
C GLU A 67 -11.75 0.07 -11.50
N GLU A 68 -10.64 0.38 -12.18
CA GLU A 68 -10.25 -0.20 -13.47
C GLU A 68 -9.25 -1.38 -13.30
N SER A 69 -8.93 -1.72 -12.05
CA SER A 69 -8.03 -2.81 -11.69
C SER A 69 -8.83 -4.09 -11.40
N SER A 70 -8.22 -5.26 -11.59
CA SER A 70 -8.91 -6.54 -11.39
C SER A 70 -8.01 -7.62 -10.82
N VAL A 71 -8.63 -8.59 -10.15
CA VAL A 71 -7.98 -9.74 -9.53
C VAL A 71 -8.61 -11.02 -10.08
N GLN A 72 -7.78 -12.00 -10.43
CA GLN A 72 -8.21 -13.34 -10.80
C GLN A 72 -7.47 -14.36 -9.94
N MET A 73 -8.22 -15.07 -9.11
CA MET A 73 -7.71 -16.16 -8.29
C MET A 73 -7.86 -17.47 -9.07
N LEU A 74 -6.76 -18.00 -9.60
CA LEU A 74 -6.72 -19.26 -10.35
C LEU A 74 -6.13 -20.40 -9.51
N PRO A 75 -6.37 -21.68 -9.84
CA PRO A 75 -5.87 -22.81 -9.05
C PRO A 75 -4.35 -22.88 -8.88
N THR A 76 -3.59 -22.26 -9.80
CA THR A 76 -2.12 -22.32 -9.84
C THR A 76 -1.43 -20.98 -9.60
N LYS A 77 -2.18 -19.87 -9.63
CA LYS A 77 -1.66 -18.51 -9.43
C LYS A 77 -2.77 -17.51 -9.12
N VAL A 78 -2.39 -16.37 -8.58
CA VAL A 78 -3.23 -15.18 -8.48
C VAL A 78 -2.70 -14.16 -9.47
N GLU A 79 -3.56 -13.67 -10.37
CA GLU A 79 -3.23 -12.64 -11.34
C GLU A 79 -3.91 -11.32 -10.97
N ILE A 80 -3.14 -10.25 -10.92
CA ILE A 80 -3.60 -8.93 -10.49
C ILE A 80 -3.24 -7.94 -11.60
N LYS A 81 -4.25 -7.32 -12.20
CA LYS A 81 -4.07 -6.27 -13.19
C LYS A 81 -4.33 -4.93 -12.51
N LEU A 82 -3.32 -4.08 -12.50
CA LEU A 82 -3.37 -2.74 -11.93
C LEU A 82 -3.38 -1.71 -13.06
N LYS A 83 -4.47 -0.93 -13.18
CA LYS A 83 -4.56 0.14 -14.18
C LYS A 83 -3.76 1.34 -13.69
N LYS A 84 -2.75 1.78 -14.45
CA LYS A 84 -1.99 2.99 -14.09
C LYS A 84 -2.87 4.22 -14.23
N SER A 85 -2.76 5.14 -13.28
CA SER A 85 -3.41 6.46 -13.38
C SER A 85 -2.64 7.39 -14.32
N SER A 86 -1.33 7.23 -14.42
CA SER A 86 -0.45 7.96 -15.35
C SER A 86 0.20 7.04 -16.38
N GLY A 87 0.57 7.59 -17.55
CA GLY A 87 1.29 6.86 -18.60
C GLY A 87 2.78 6.59 -18.28
N ALA A 88 3.19 6.73 -17.01
CA ALA A 88 4.58 6.57 -16.62
C ALA A 88 5.03 5.09 -16.66
N SER A 89 6.26 4.86 -17.12
CA SER A 89 6.92 3.57 -17.00
C SER A 89 7.50 3.40 -15.60
N TRP A 90 7.36 2.21 -15.01
CA TRP A 90 7.83 1.92 -13.66
C TRP A 90 9.16 1.17 -13.73
N SER A 91 10.24 1.72 -13.17
CA SER A 91 11.53 1.02 -13.16
C SER A 91 11.55 -0.21 -12.24
N ASN A 92 10.73 -0.18 -11.18
CA ASN A 92 10.49 -1.27 -10.24
C ASN A 92 9.01 -1.29 -9.86
N LEU A 93 8.51 -2.41 -9.32
CA LEU A 93 7.14 -2.52 -8.84
C LEU A 93 6.92 -1.66 -7.59
N ASP A 94 7.89 -1.68 -6.68
CA ASP A 94 7.87 -0.97 -5.41
C ASP A 94 8.69 0.33 -5.42
N ILE A 95 8.43 1.18 -4.41
CA ILE A 95 9.26 2.34 -4.10
C ILE A 95 10.45 1.85 -3.28
N PRO A 96 11.71 2.15 -3.69
CA PRO A 96 12.88 1.79 -2.90
C PRO A 96 12.93 2.65 -1.64
N ARG A 97 12.25 2.21 -0.58
CA ARG A 97 12.52 2.64 0.78
C ARG A 97 13.34 1.55 1.44
N SER A 98 14.41 1.95 2.13
CA SER A 98 15.13 1.07 3.06
C SER A 98 14.10 0.40 3.99
N SER A 99 13.91 -0.90 3.79
CA SER A 99 12.77 -1.67 4.29
C SER A 99 12.80 -1.79 5.81
N SER A 100 12.26 -0.80 6.52
CA SER A 100 11.82 -0.94 7.90
C SER A 100 10.35 -1.38 7.88
N LYS A 101 10.15 -2.69 7.99
CA LYS A 101 8.84 -3.33 8.11
C LYS A 101 8.13 -2.79 9.37
N PRO A 102 6.97 -2.10 9.30
CA PRO A 102 6.14 -1.89 10.48
C PRO A 102 5.18 -3.08 10.55
N ALA A 103 5.56 -4.08 11.36
CA ALA A 103 4.56 -4.98 11.93
C ALA A 103 3.72 -4.15 12.91
N ALA A 104 2.40 -4.33 12.83
CA ALA A 104 1.41 -3.54 13.54
C ALA A 104 1.64 -3.43 15.05
N GLU A 105 1.59 -2.21 15.57
CA GLU A 105 1.24 -1.89 16.96
C GLU A 105 0.14 -0.80 16.88
N PRO A 106 -0.95 -0.87 17.68
CA PRO A 106 -2.08 0.03 17.52
C PRO A 106 -1.74 1.39 18.13
N GLU A 107 -1.29 2.34 17.31
CA GLU A 107 -1.11 3.71 17.77
C GLU A 107 -2.46 4.43 17.82
N LYS A 108 -2.99 4.41 19.03
CA LYS A 108 -3.95 5.33 19.65
C LYS A 108 -4.09 6.66 18.91
N ALA A 109 -5.31 6.97 18.50
CA ALA A 109 -5.73 8.32 18.11
C ALA A 109 -5.41 9.35 19.22
N GLU A 110 -5.02 10.57 18.82
CA GLU A 110 -5.27 11.91 19.40
C GLU A 110 -4.15 12.91 18.99
N PRO A 111 -4.35 14.25 19.04
CA PRO A 111 -5.20 15.08 18.20
C PRO A 111 -4.40 16.14 17.39
N VAL A 112 -4.96 16.62 16.28
CA VAL A 112 -4.44 17.75 15.49
C VAL A 112 -4.56 19.05 16.31
N GLN A 113 -3.42 19.60 16.74
CA GLN A 113 -3.35 20.95 17.30
C GLN A 113 -3.16 21.98 16.19
N LYS A 114 -4.19 22.82 16.05
CA LYS A 114 -4.14 24.12 15.39
C LYS A 114 -3.18 25.01 16.17
N ASP A 115 -2.29 25.72 15.48
CA ASP A 115 -1.74 26.95 16.02
C ASP A 115 -1.76 28.03 14.92
N ILE A 116 -2.75 28.90 15.03
CA ILE A 116 -2.86 30.16 14.33
C ILE A 116 -2.40 31.18 15.38
N THR A 117 -1.17 31.66 15.30
CA THR A 117 -0.71 32.79 16.13
C THR A 117 -0.61 34.02 15.22
N LEU A 118 -1.70 34.80 15.21
CA LEU A 118 -1.69 36.24 14.92
C LEU A 118 -1.48 36.96 16.25
N GLU A 119 -0.71 38.05 16.21
CA GLU A 119 -0.60 39.20 17.15
C GLU A 119 0.90 39.56 17.33
N GLU A 120 1.38 40.60 16.65
CA GLU A 120 1.35 42.03 17.02
C GLU A 120 2.66 42.46 17.70
N ARG A 121 3.43 43.30 17.00
CA ARG A 121 4.39 44.23 17.61
C ARG A 121 4.75 45.34 16.64
N VAL A 122 4.15 46.53 16.79
CA VAL A 122 4.89 47.80 16.63
C VAL A 122 4.47 48.75 17.74
N ASP A 123 5.48 49.39 18.30
CA ASP A 123 5.54 49.95 19.65
C ASP A 123 4.83 51.30 19.88
N ALA A 124 4.65 51.57 21.17
CA ALA A 124 4.02 52.72 21.82
C ALA A 124 4.61 54.10 21.48
N VAL A 125 3.77 55.13 21.58
CA VAL A 125 4.11 56.41 22.23
C VAL A 125 2.85 57.00 22.87
N ASP A 126 2.83 56.97 24.21
CA ASP A 126 1.83 57.58 25.08
C ASP A 126 1.94 59.11 25.02
N LEU A 127 0.81 59.79 24.81
CA LEU A 127 0.71 61.24 24.88
C LEU A 127 0.22 61.63 26.28
N SER A 128 1.15 62.02 27.15
CA SER A 128 0.83 62.80 28.34
C SER A 128 2.00 63.71 28.76
N ASP A 129 1.68 65.00 28.98
CA ASP A 129 2.48 66.12 29.54
C ASP A 129 3.15 67.13 28.55
N LEU A 130 2.37 68.10 28.03
CA LEU A 130 2.50 69.57 28.28
C LEU A 130 1.39 70.38 27.58
#